data_AF-A0A4V1TIY8-F1
#
_entry.id   AF-A0A4V1TIY8-F1
#
_cell.length_a   1.000
_cell.length_b   1.000
_cell.length_c   1.000
_cell.angle_alpha   90.00
_cell.angle_beta   90.00
_cell.angle_gamma   90.00
#
_symmetry.space_group_name_H-M   'P 1'
#
loop_
_entity.id
_entity.type
_entity.pdbx_description
1 polymer ?
#
loop_
_entity_poly.entity_id
_entity_poly.type
_entity_poly.pdbx_seq_one_letter_code
_entity_poly.pdbx_strand_id
1 'polypeptide(L)'
;MGAALAPYKRGAGDATYKVVDGAHHRAFRTPDGPVLLRVEARRAAGEVHGTAWGPGADWALDRLPRMLGADDDISGFEPPAVLRDVWRWHADWRIGASGLVMDALVPAIIEQKVTGQEAFGAYCTLVRRFGEPAPGPGLHLGIFVPPAPDSLREIPSWEWLRLPIDGGRSRPLLAAARVASSLERAGLEEPEEFERRLTSIPGIGRWTSAEVRVRALGDADAVSFGDYHVAKDVNWALTGEEGDDDRLAEVLE
;
A
#
# COMPACT_ATOMS: atom_id res chain seq x y z
N MET A 1 2.30 -3.57 -15.51
CA MET A 1 3.39 -3.62 -14.51
C MET A 1 3.54 -2.31 -13.71
N GLY A 2 4.02 -1.21 -14.30
CA GLY A 2 4.31 0.01 -13.53
C GLY A 2 3.11 0.57 -12.75
N ALA A 3 1.91 0.53 -13.33
CA ALA A 3 0.68 0.95 -12.66
C ALA A 3 0.25 0.01 -11.52
N ALA A 4 0.46 -1.30 -11.65
CA ALA A 4 0.13 -2.28 -10.61
C ALA A 4 1.06 -2.18 -9.39
N LEU A 5 2.32 -1.78 -9.59
CA LEU A 5 3.29 -1.61 -8.50
C LEU A 5 3.34 -0.18 -7.93
N ALA A 6 2.71 0.79 -8.58
CA ALA A 6 2.68 2.19 -8.14
C ALA A 6 2.05 2.37 -6.74
N PRO A 7 0.98 1.65 -6.35
CA PRO A 7 0.37 1.77 -5.03
C PRO A 7 1.31 1.44 -3.87
N TYR A 8 2.44 0.75 -4.11
CA TYR A 8 3.43 0.40 -3.10
C TYR A 8 4.58 1.42 -2.97
N LYS A 9 4.62 2.45 -3.82
CA LYS A 9 5.66 3.48 -3.81
C LYS A 9 5.20 4.70 -3.02
N ARG A 10 6.09 5.29 -2.23
CA ARG A 10 5.87 6.48 -1.39
C ARG A 10 6.76 7.63 -1.84
N GLY A 11 6.44 8.15 -3.03
CA GLY A 11 7.14 9.28 -3.65
C GLY A 11 8.52 8.93 -4.22
N ALA A 12 9.26 9.95 -4.67
CA ALA A 12 10.57 9.77 -5.30
C ALA A 12 11.69 9.44 -4.31
N GLY A 13 11.55 9.84 -3.04
CA GLY A 13 12.52 9.63 -1.98
C GLY A 13 12.30 8.36 -1.15
N ASP A 14 11.41 7.46 -1.60
CA ASP A 14 11.05 6.24 -0.90
C ASP A 14 12.30 5.40 -0.53
N ALA A 15 12.38 4.99 0.74
CA ALA A 15 13.47 4.17 1.25
C ALA A 15 13.25 2.67 0.97
N THR A 16 12.02 2.25 0.71
CA THR A 16 11.67 0.84 0.46
C THR A 16 11.50 0.54 -1.02
N TYR A 17 11.50 1.56 -1.89
CA TYR A 17 11.20 1.41 -3.30
C TYR A 17 12.12 2.21 -4.21
N LYS A 18 12.60 1.60 -5.30
CA LYS A 18 13.40 2.28 -6.31
C LYS A 18 13.17 1.69 -7.70
N VAL A 19 13.20 2.53 -8.73
CA VAL A 19 13.25 2.06 -10.12
C VAL A 19 14.65 2.30 -10.65
N VAL A 20 15.29 1.24 -11.16
CA VAL A 20 16.65 1.28 -11.72
C VAL A 20 16.60 0.58 -13.07
N ASP A 21 16.99 1.28 -14.13
CA ASP A 21 16.98 0.77 -15.51
C ASP A 21 15.64 0.15 -15.94
N GLY A 22 14.53 0.75 -15.50
CA GLY A 22 13.17 0.27 -15.77
C GLY A 22 12.71 -0.93 -14.92
N ALA A 23 13.57 -1.48 -14.06
CA ALA A 23 13.21 -2.53 -13.11
C ALA A 23 12.82 -1.93 -11.75
N HIS A 24 11.69 -2.40 -11.23
CA HIS A 24 11.15 -1.99 -9.93
C HIS A 24 11.79 -2.82 -8.83
N HIS A 25 12.36 -2.17 -7.83
CA HIS A 25 12.95 -2.79 -6.65
C HIS A 25 12.12 -2.37 -5.45
N ARG A 26 11.58 -3.33 -4.70
CA ARG A 26 10.77 -3.10 -3.51
C ARG A 26 11.27 -3.98 -2.37
N ALA A 27 11.51 -3.38 -1.22
CA ALA A 27 11.87 -4.08 0.00
C ALA A 27 10.73 -4.04 1.01
N PHE A 28 10.41 -5.18 1.59
CA PHE A 28 9.29 -5.33 2.52
C PHE A 28 9.52 -6.55 3.41
N ARG A 29 8.65 -6.73 4.41
CA ARG A 29 8.70 -7.89 5.30
C ARG A 29 7.59 -8.87 4.93
N THR A 30 7.97 -10.12 4.75
CA THR A 30 7.06 -11.24 4.52
C THR A 30 6.91 -12.03 5.83
N PRO A 31 5.94 -12.97 5.92
CA PRO A 31 5.89 -13.94 7.02
C PRO A 31 7.19 -14.73 7.21
N ASP A 32 7.93 -14.96 6.13
CA ASP A 32 9.18 -15.74 6.12
C ASP A 32 10.43 -14.86 6.31
N GLY A 33 10.25 -13.54 6.44
CA GLY A 33 11.31 -12.58 6.75
C GLY A 33 11.50 -11.46 5.73
N PRO A 34 12.57 -10.66 5.87
CA PRO A 34 12.84 -9.53 4.99
C PRO A 34 13.13 -9.98 3.56
N VAL A 35 12.65 -9.21 2.58
CA VAL A 35 12.88 -9.47 1.16
C VAL A 35 13.23 -8.20 0.42
N LEU A 36 14.09 -8.32 -0.59
CA LEU A 36 14.16 -7.39 -1.70
C LEU A 36 13.62 -8.09 -2.94
N LEU A 37 12.62 -7.51 -3.58
CA LEU A 37 12.01 -8.00 -4.81
C LEU A 37 12.34 -7.05 -5.95
N ARG A 38 12.96 -7.57 -7.02
CA ARG A 38 13.15 -6.91 -8.30
C ARG A 38 12.17 -7.45 -9.32
N VAL A 39 11.44 -6.58 -10.00
CA VAL A 39 10.45 -6.91 -11.01
C VAL A 39 10.74 -6.13 -12.29
N GLU A 40 10.83 -6.83 -13.42
CA GLU A 40 11.02 -6.22 -14.74
C GLU A 40 10.06 -6.79 -15.77
N ALA A 41 9.60 -5.96 -16.71
CA ALA A 41 8.77 -6.40 -17.81
C ALA A 41 9.66 -6.77 -19.01
N ARG A 42 9.57 -8.03 -19.45
CA ARG A 42 10.20 -8.53 -20.66
C ARG A 42 9.21 -8.41 -21.82
N ARG A 43 8.98 -7.17 -22.26
CA ARG A 43 7.91 -6.82 -23.23
C ARG A 43 7.94 -7.66 -24.51
N ALA A 44 9.12 -7.96 -25.04
CA ALA A 44 9.26 -8.77 -26.26
C ALA A 44 8.73 -10.21 -26.09
N ALA A 45 8.77 -10.74 -24.86
CA ALA A 45 8.25 -12.07 -24.53
C ALA A 45 6.82 -12.03 -23.94
N GLY A 46 6.28 -10.85 -23.65
CA GLY A 46 4.99 -10.73 -22.93
C GLY A 46 5.06 -11.19 -21.48
N GLU A 47 6.26 -11.24 -20.88
CA GLU A 47 6.49 -11.81 -19.56
C GLU A 47 6.84 -10.74 -18.51
N VAL A 48 6.59 -11.07 -17.25
CA VAL A 48 7.15 -10.34 -16.10
C VAL A 48 8.14 -11.27 -15.40
N HIS A 49 9.34 -10.77 -15.15
CA HIS A 49 10.39 -11.51 -14.48
C HIS A 49 10.64 -10.95 -13.09
N GLY A 50 10.51 -11.81 -12.08
CA GLY A 50 10.82 -11.52 -10.69
C GLY A 50 12.16 -12.11 -10.27
N THR A 51 12.93 -11.38 -9.49
CA THR A 51 14.11 -11.88 -8.77
C THR A 51 14.02 -11.39 -7.34
N ALA A 52 14.21 -12.28 -6.37
CA ALA A 52 14.09 -11.93 -4.96
C ALA A 52 15.32 -12.36 -4.15
N TRP A 53 15.63 -11.63 -3.09
CA TRP A 53 16.73 -11.90 -2.17
C TRP A 53 16.25 -11.82 -0.72
N GLY A 54 16.85 -12.64 0.14
CA GLY A 54 16.57 -12.69 1.57
C GLY A 54 15.66 -13.86 1.96
N PRO A 55 15.39 -14.04 3.27
CA PRO A 55 14.56 -15.14 3.77
C PRO A 55 13.16 -15.20 3.17
N GLY A 56 12.57 -14.05 2.83
CA GLY A 56 11.23 -13.95 2.23
C GLY A 56 11.17 -14.10 0.71
N ALA A 57 12.26 -14.53 0.06
CA ALA A 57 12.38 -14.53 -1.40
C ALA A 57 11.33 -15.43 -2.08
N ASP A 58 11.22 -16.69 -1.64
CA ASP A 58 10.29 -17.66 -2.24
C ASP A 58 8.84 -17.20 -2.07
N TRP A 59 8.47 -16.76 -0.87
CA TRP A 59 7.15 -16.19 -0.59
C TRP A 59 6.83 -15.01 -1.52
N ALA A 60 7.77 -14.09 -1.72
CA ALA A 60 7.57 -12.92 -2.56
C ALA A 60 7.39 -13.28 -4.04
N LEU A 61 8.12 -14.29 -4.53
CA LEU A 61 7.99 -14.77 -5.90
C LEU A 61 6.66 -15.51 -6.11
N ASP A 62 6.25 -16.33 -5.14
CA ASP A 62 4.96 -17.03 -5.16
C ASP A 62 3.77 -16.06 -5.15
N ARG A 63 3.91 -14.93 -4.46
CA ARG A 63 2.88 -13.87 -4.39
C ARG A 63 2.96 -12.83 -5.50
N LEU A 64 4.01 -12.83 -6.31
CA LEU A 64 4.20 -11.83 -7.36
C LEU A 64 3.02 -11.74 -8.35
N PRO A 65 2.41 -12.84 -8.84
CA PRO A 65 1.25 -12.74 -9.72
C PRO A 65 0.08 -11.99 -9.07
N ARG A 66 -0.26 -12.32 -7.82
CA ARG A 66 -1.33 -11.66 -7.04
C ARG A 66 -1.02 -10.17 -6.81
N MET A 67 0.24 -9.84 -6.48
CA MET A 67 0.70 -8.45 -6.36
C MET A 67 0.58 -7.63 -7.66
N LEU A 68 0.59 -8.31 -8.81
CA LEU A 68 0.43 -7.70 -10.13
C LEU A 68 -1.03 -7.72 -10.62
N GLY A 69 -1.96 -8.21 -9.80
CA GLY A 69 -3.39 -8.25 -10.09
C GLY A 69 -3.85 -9.45 -10.91
N ALA A 70 -3.16 -10.59 -10.82
CA ALA A 70 -3.59 -11.82 -11.48
C ALA A 70 -4.96 -12.34 -10.97
N ASP A 71 -5.34 -11.96 -9.75
CA ASP A 71 -6.59 -12.37 -9.11
C ASP A 71 -7.72 -11.33 -9.29
N ASP A 72 -7.45 -10.22 -9.99
CA ASP A 72 -8.42 -9.17 -10.27
C ASP A 72 -9.30 -9.57 -11.47
N ASP A 73 -10.44 -10.19 -11.17
CA ASP A 73 -11.44 -10.60 -12.16
C ASP A 73 -12.32 -9.42 -12.58
N ILE A 74 -12.01 -8.87 -13.75
CA ILE A 74 -12.76 -7.77 -14.36
C ILE A 74 -13.98 -8.25 -15.16
N SER A 75 -14.30 -9.55 -15.12
CA SER A 75 -15.45 -10.10 -15.83
C SER A 75 -16.75 -9.47 -15.31
N GLY A 76 -17.54 -8.91 -16.23
CA GLY A 76 -18.77 -8.21 -15.87
C GLY A 76 -18.59 -6.74 -15.48
N PHE A 77 -17.36 -6.22 -15.44
CA PHE A 77 -17.14 -4.79 -15.29
C PHE A 77 -17.53 -4.04 -16.57
N GLU A 78 -18.54 -3.18 -16.47
CA GLU A 78 -18.99 -2.31 -17.56
C GLU A 78 -18.60 -0.86 -17.26
N PRO A 79 -17.56 -0.31 -17.92
CA PRO A 79 -17.12 1.05 -17.62
C PRO A 79 -18.22 2.07 -17.99
N PRO A 80 -18.53 3.03 -17.09
CA PRO A 80 -19.40 4.16 -17.39
C PRO A 80 -18.95 4.88 -18.65
N ALA A 81 -19.90 5.52 -19.35
CA ALA A 81 -19.63 6.14 -20.66
C ALA A 81 -18.41 7.08 -20.64
N VAL A 82 -18.25 7.85 -19.57
CA VAL A 82 -17.14 8.79 -19.36
C VAL A 82 -15.78 8.12 -19.15
N LEU A 83 -15.76 6.86 -18.70
CA LEU A 83 -14.53 6.08 -18.46
C LEU A 83 -14.19 5.12 -19.61
N ARG A 84 -15.02 5.00 -20.65
CA ARG A 84 -14.81 4.02 -21.74
C ARG A 84 -13.46 4.17 -22.45
N ASP A 85 -13.05 5.40 -22.76
CA ASP A 85 -11.79 5.61 -23.47
C ASP A 85 -10.58 5.40 -22.57
N VAL A 86 -10.68 5.81 -21.29
CA VAL A 86 -9.67 5.52 -20.27
C VAL A 86 -9.52 4.01 -20.08
N TRP A 87 -10.62 3.29 -19.95
CA TRP A 87 -10.64 1.83 -19.85
C TRP A 87 -9.96 1.16 -21.05
N ARG A 88 -10.23 1.64 -22.27
CA ARG A 88 -9.56 1.14 -23.49
C ARG A 88 -8.06 1.40 -23.49
N TRP A 89 -7.62 2.58 -23.08
CA TRP A 89 -6.19 2.94 -23.04
C TRP A 89 -5.42 2.23 -21.93
N HIS A 90 -6.13 1.82 -20.87
CA HIS A 90 -5.57 1.16 -19.69
C HIS A 90 -6.12 -0.26 -19.50
N ALA A 91 -6.42 -0.98 -20.59
CA ALA A 91 -7.04 -2.31 -20.55
C ALA A 91 -6.23 -3.38 -19.78
N ASP A 92 -4.91 -3.17 -19.64
CA ASP A 92 -4.00 -4.04 -18.89
C ASP A 92 -3.85 -3.63 -17.42
N TRP A 93 -4.57 -2.60 -16.96
CA TRP A 93 -4.56 -2.18 -15.57
C TRP A 93 -5.32 -3.19 -14.71
N ARG A 94 -4.72 -3.58 -13.59
CA ARG A 94 -5.29 -4.50 -12.61
C ARG A 94 -4.99 -4.01 -11.22
N ILE A 95 -5.89 -4.29 -10.29
CA ILE A 95 -5.72 -4.05 -8.87
C ILE A 95 -4.91 -5.21 -8.27
N GLY A 96 -3.75 -4.89 -7.73
CA GLY A 96 -2.86 -5.86 -7.10
C GLY A 96 -3.12 -6.00 -5.60
N ALA A 97 -2.84 -7.19 -5.06
CA ALA A 97 -2.93 -7.46 -3.63
C ALA A 97 -1.59 -7.96 -3.08
N SER A 98 -1.06 -7.29 -2.05
CA SER A 98 0.20 -7.72 -1.42
C SER A 98 0.01 -8.88 -0.43
N GLY A 99 -1.19 -9.02 0.16
CA GLY A 99 -1.45 -9.92 1.28
C GLY A 99 -0.70 -9.55 2.56
N LEU A 100 -0.21 -8.30 2.67
CA LEU A 100 0.59 -7.82 3.81
C LEU A 100 -0.08 -6.62 4.44
N VAL A 101 -0.80 -6.85 5.54
CA VAL A 101 -1.61 -5.82 6.20
C VAL A 101 -0.73 -4.75 6.82
N MET A 102 0.30 -5.12 7.58
CA MET A 102 1.16 -4.14 8.24
C MET A 102 1.99 -3.32 7.25
N ASP A 103 2.36 -3.90 6.11
CA ASP A 103 3.07 -3.21 5.04
C ASP A 103 2.23 -2.06 4.44
N ALA A 104 0.93 -2.27 4.27
CA ALA A 104 0.01 -1.23 3.81
C ALA A 104 -0.42 -0.28 4.94
N LEU A 105 -0.60 -0.80 6.16
CA LEU A 105 -1.19 -0.05 7.28
C LEU A 105 -0.24 0.99 7.88
N VAL A 106 1.04 0.67 8.03
CA VAL A 106 2.03 1.61 8.60
C VAL A 106 2.08 2.93 7.81
N PRO A 107 2.28 2.92 6.47
CA PRO A 107 2.28 4.16 5.71
C PRO A 107 0.89 4.83 5.69
N ALA A 108 -0.21 4.06 5.61
CA ALA A 108 -1.56 4.63 5.62
C ALA A 108 -1.85 5.43 6.92
N ILE A 109 -1.40 4.94 8.09
CA ILE A 109 -1.52 5.71 9.34
C ILE A 109 -0.65 6.97 9.31
N ILE A 110 0.56 6.90 8.75
CA ILE A 110 1.47 8.06 8.66
C ILE A 110 0.90 9.15 7.72
N GLU A 111 0.12 8.76 6.71
CA GLU A 111 -0.49 9.65 5.73
C GLU A 111 -1.72 10.42 6.26
N GLN A 112 -2.27 10.03 7.41
CA GLN A 112 -3.47 10.66 7.97
C GLN A 112 -3.30 12.18 8.20
N LYS A 113 -4.22 12.97 7.62
CA LYS A 113 -4.42 14.42 7.88
C LYS A 113 -3.20 15.31 7.57
N VAL A 114 -2.27 14.84 6.76
CA VAL A 114 -1.08 15.59 6.31
C VAL A 114 -0.98 15.52 4.79
N THR A 115 -0.10 16.34 4.21
CA THR A 115 0.17 16.24 2.78
C THR A 115 0.95 14.95 2.47
N GLY A 116 0.78 14.41 1.26
CA GLY A 116 1.53 13.22 0.83
C GLY A 116 3.06 13.43 0.89
N GLN A 117 3.54 14.65 0.60
CA GLN A 117 4.97 14.95 0.68
C GLN A 117 5.52 14.83 2.12
N GLU A 118 4.80 15.36 3.10
CA GLU A 118 5.16 15.26 4.52
C GLU A 118 5.11 13.79 4.98
N ALA A 119 4.05 13.08 4.63
CA ALA A 119 3.90 11.67 4.99
C ALA A 119 5.00 10.78 4.40
N PHE A 120 5.32 10.94 3.12
CA PHE A 120 6.37 10.17 2.46
C PHE A 120 7.76 10.47 3.04
N GLY A 121 8.04 11.75 3.35
CA GLY A 121 9.27 12.13 4.06
C GLY A 121 9.35 11.51 5.46
N ALA A 122 8.23 11.49 6.19
CA ALA A 122 8.15 10.89 7.52
C ALA A 122 8.35 9.38 7.51
N TYR A 123 7.70 8.67 6.58
CA TYR A 123 7.88 7.24 6.38
C TYR A 123 9.32 6.91 5.99
N CYS A 124 9.91 7.64 5.05
CA CYS A 124 11.32 7.47 4.66
C CYS A 124 12.27 7.65 5.86
N THR A 125 12.03 8.66 6.71
CA THR A 125 12.83 8.91 7.91
C THR A 125 12.70 7.76 8.92
N LEU A 126 11.49 7.26 9.15
CA LEU A 126 11.23 6.11 10.02
C LEU A 126 11.99 4.87 9.51
N VAL A 127 11.85 4.54 8.23
CA VAL A 127 12.48 3.36 7.62
C VAL A 127 14.00 3.46 7.63
N ARG A 128 14.59 4.60 7.27
CA ARG A 128 16.06 4.76 7.27
C ARG A 128 16.66 4.67 8.67
N ARG A 129 15.90 5.07 9.69
CA ARG A 129 16.40 5.14 11.07
C ARG A 129 16.20 3.86 11.85
N PHE A 130 15.10 3.15 11.61
CA PHE A 130 14.67 2.00 12.41
C PHE A 130 14.46 0.73 11.59
N GLY A 131 14.52 0.81 10.26
CA GLY A 131 14.56 -0.35 9.37
C GLY A 131 15.95 -0.96 9.26
N GLU A 132 16.08 -1.94 8.38
CA GLU A 132 17.33 -2.66 8.11
C GLU A 132 17.67 -2.60 6.61
N PRO A 133 18.95 -2.61 6.21
CA PRO A 133 19.31 -2.66 4.80
C PRO A 133 18.66 -3.85 4.10
N ALA A 134 18.10 -3.62 2.91
CA ALA A 134 17.42 -4.69 2.20
C ALA A 134 18.41 -5.77 1.73
N PRO A 135 18.01 -7.06 1.71
CA PRO A 135 18.87 -8.17 1.34
C PRO A 135 19.47 -8.04 -0.06
N GLY A 136 20.52 -8.83 -0.33
CA GLY A 136 21.18 -8.90 -1.62
C GLY A 136 21.65 -7.51 -2.08
N PRO A 137 21.18 -6.99 -3.23
CA PRO A 137 21.62 -5.71 -3.74
C PRO A 137 21.09 -4.48 -2.97
N GLY A 138 20.23 -4.66 -1.97
CA GLY A 138 19.50 -3.56 -1.33
C GLY A 138 20.37 -2.44 -0.76
N LEU A 139 21.40 -2.79 0.01
CA LEU A 139 22.27 -1.81 0.65
C LEU A 139 22.96 -0.88 -0.37
N HIS A 140 23.48 -1.41 -1.49
CA HIS A 140 24.14 -0.59 -2.50
C HIS A 140 23.15 0.26 -3.31
N LEU A 141 21.90 -0.20 -3.44
CA LEU A 141 20.83 0.58 -4.05
C LEU A 141 20.27 1.65 -3.10
N GLY A 142 20.62 1.62 -1.81
CA GLY A 142 20.08 2.48 -0.77
C GLY A 142 18.65 2.13 -0.37
N ILE A 143 18.27 0.86 -0.53
CA ILE A 143 16.93 0.35 -0.23
C ILE A 143 16.95 -0.38 1.12
N PHE A 144 15.91 -0.14 1.92
CA PHE A 144 15.76 -0.64 3.28
C PHE A 144 14.43 -1.39 3.42
N VAL A 145 14.42 -2.42 4.26
CA VAL A 145 13.19 -3.08 4.71
C VAL A 145 12.64 -2.28 5.91
N PRO A 146 11.34 -1.97 5.95
CA PRO A 146 10.74 -1.28 7.08
C PRO A 146 10.90 -2.06 8.40
N PRO A 147 10.91 -1.37 9.56
CA PRO A 147 10.96 -2.02 10.87
C PRO A 147 9.84 -3.04 11.04
N ALA A 148 10.12 -4.16 11.69
CA ALA A 148 9.10 -5.12 12.08
C ALA A 148 8.11 -4.49 13.08
N PRO A 149 6.87 -5.00 13.21
CA PRO A 149 5.93 -4.55 14.23
C PRO A 149 6.51 -4.54 15.64
N ASP A 150 7.30 -5.55 15.99
CA ASP A 150 7.95 -5.63 17.31
C ASP A 150 9.00 -4.54 17.49
N SER A 151 9.83 -4.30 16.47
CA SER A 151 10.82 -3.23 16.48
C SER A 151 10.17 -1.85 16.58
N LEU A 152 9.02 -1.62 15.94
CA LEU A 152 8.25 -0.38 16.09
C LEU A 152 7.85 -0.13 17.55
N ARG A 153 7.47 -1.18 18.28
CA ARG A 153 7.08 -1.11 19.71
C ARG A 153 8.26 -0.84 20.63
N GLU A 154 9.46 -1.22 20.21
CA GLU A 154 10.70 -1.01 20.96
C GLU A 154 11.29 0.38 20.75
N ILE A 155 10.83 1.15 19.73
CA ILE A 155 11.26 2.53 19.53
C ILE A 155 10.90 3.35 20.78
N PRO A 156 11.89 3.93 21.47
CA PRO A 156 11.62 4.71 22.67
C PRO A 156 10.72 5.91 22.40
N SER A 157 9.89 6.30 23.36
CA SER A 157 8.90 7.37 23.19
C SER A 157 9.51 8.72 22.75
N TRP A 158 10.71 9.05 23.22
CA TRP A 158 11.41 10.28 22.83
C TRP A 158 11.89 10.27 21.38
N GLU A 159 12.06 9.09 20.78
CA GLU A 159 12.45 9.00 19.38
C GLU A 159 11.30 9.34 18.43
N TRP A 160 10.06 9.02 18.83
CA TRP A 160 8.86 9.45 18.12
C TRP A 160 8.74 10.97 18.08
N LEU A 161 9.17 11.69 19.12
CA LEU A 161 9.21 13.15 19.14
C LEU A 161 10.23 13.75 18.15
N ARG A 162 11.20 12.96 17.69
CA ARG A 162 12.20 13.35 16.69
C ARG A 162 11.81 12.96 15.28
N LEU A 163 10.79 12.11 15.13
CA LEU A 163 10.21 11.78 13.85
C LEU A 163 9.14 12.84 13.50
N PRO A 164 8.98 13.20 12.22
CA PRO A 164 7.86 14.03 11.77
C PRO A 164 6.53 13.21 11.73
N ILE A 165 6.27 12.46 12.80
CA ILE A 165 5.10 11.60 13.02
C ILE A 165 4.56 11.98 14.40
N ASP A 166 3.49 12.77 14.42
CA ASP A 166 2.89 13.26 15.66
C ASP A 166 2.20 12.15 16.48
N GLY A 167 1.72 12.52 17.67
CA GLY A 167 1.01 11.63 18.59
C GLY A 167 -0.31 11.06 18.05
N GLY A 168 -0.96 11.77 17.12
CA GLY A 168 -2.19 11.32 16.47
C GLY A 168 -1.96 10.12 15.55
N ARG A 169 -0.75 10.00 14.97
CA ARG A 169 -0.37 8.91 14.05
C ARG A 169 0.48 7.83 14.71
N SER A 170 1.43 8.21 15.57
CA SER A 170 2.29 7.23 16.25
C SER A 170 1.53 6.33 17.24
N ARG A 171 0.50 6.84 17.94
CA ARG A 171 -0.33 6.03 18.85
C ARG A 171 -1.12 4.93 18.16
N PRO A 172 -1.93 5.18 17.10
CA PRO A 172 -2.62 4.12 16.38
C PRO A 172 -1.63 3.16 15.72
N LEU A 173 -0.50 3.64 15.18
CA LEU A 173 0.56 2.79 14.62
C LEU A 173 1.09 1.80 15.65
N LEU A 174 1.44 2.28 16.86
CA LEU A 174 1.91 1.42 17.94
C LEU A 174 0.83 0.47 18.46
N ALA A 175 -0.44 0.90 18.47
CA ALA A 175 -1.57 0.06 18.83
C ALA A 175 -1.77 -1.08 17.82
N ALA A 176 -1.72 -0.77 16.51
CA ALA A 176 -1.76 -1.77 15.45
C ALA A 176 -0.56 -2.73 15.53
N ALA A 177 0.64 -2.22 15.77
CA ALA A 177 1.85 -3.04 15.92
C ALA A 177 1.74 -4.06 17.07
N ARG A 178 1.00 -3.76 18.15
CA ARG A 178 0.77 -4.70 19.27
C ARG A 178 -0.09 -5.90 18.89
N VAL A 179 -0.98 -5.73 17.91
CA VAL A 179 -1.92 -6.77 17.45
C VAL A 179 -1.63 -7.20 16.01
N ALA A 180 -0.43 -6.93 15.51
CA ALA A 180 -0.04 -7.13 14.11
C ALA A 180 -0.36 -8.55 13.61
N SER A 181 -0.01 -9.58 14.37
CA SER A 181 -0.30 -10.97 13.97
C SER A 181 -1.80 -11.25 13.84
N SER A 182 -2.64 -10.61 14.66
CA SER A 182 -4.10 -10.72 14.56
C SER A 182 -4.65 -9.94 13.38
N LEU A 183 -4.05 -8.79 13.03
CA LEU A 183 -4.41 -8.02 11.84
C LEU A 183 -4.02 -8.77 10.55
N GLU A 184 -2.84 -9.39 10.49
CA GLU A 184 -2.43 -10.21 9.35
C GLU A 184 -3.38 -11.39 9.13
N ARG A 185 -3.85 -12.05 10.22
CA ARG A 185 -4.88 -13.10 10.11
C ARG A 185 -6.23 -12.53 9.66
N ALA A 186 -6.63 -11.36 10.17
CA ALA A 186 -7.86 -10.72 9.76
C ALA A 186 -7.86 -10.34 8.28
N GLY A 187 -6.69 -10.03 7.69
CA GLY A 187 -6.55 -9.77 6.25
C GLY A 187 -6.80 -10.99 5.34
N LEU A 188 -7.06 -12.17 5.92
CA LEU A 188 -7.51 -13.38 5.22
C LEU A 188 -9.03 -13.59 5.32
N GLU A 189 -9.72 -12.77 6.11
CA GLU A 189 -11.18 -12.78 6.24
C GLU A 189 -11.81 -11.90 5.14
N GLU A 190 -13.15 -11.93 5.05
CA GLU A 190 -13.89 -11.08 4.10
C GLU A 190 -13.65 -9.58 4.37
N PRO A 191 -13.65 -8.72 3.33
CA PRO A 191 -13.28 -7.30 3.47
C PRO A 191 -14.06 -6.52 4.54
N GLU A 192 -15.36 -6.79 4.68
CA GLU A 192 -16.23 -6.14 5.67
C GLU A 192 -15.82 -6.50 7.12
N GLU A 193 -15.52 -7.77 7.36
CA GLU A 193 -15.10 -8.26 8.67
C GLU A 193 -13.69 -7.76 9.00
N PHE A 194 -12.80 -7.71 8.00
CA PHE A 194 -11.49 -7.10 8.13
C PHE A 194 -11.61 -5.62 8.53
N GLU A 195 -12.45 -4.84 7.84
CA GLU A 195 -12.70 -3.44 8.17
C GLU A 195 -13.21 -3.28 9.61
N ARG A 196 -14.20 -4.08 10.01
CA ARG A 196 -14.77 -4.03 11.36
C ARG A 196 -13.70 -4.24 12.44
N ARG A 197 -12.77 -5.17 12.21
CA ARG A 197 -11.66 -5.45 13.13
C ARG A 197 -10.62 -4.35 13.10
N LEU A 198 -10.21 -3.90 11.93
CA LEU A 198 -9.19 -2.88 11.76
C LEU A 198 -9.62 -1.54 12.37
N THR A 199 -10.87 -1.13 12.16
CA THR A 199 -11.45 0.12 12.69
C THR A 199 -11.80 0.07 14.18
N SER A 200 -11.71 -1.11 14.82
CA SER A 200 -11.79 -1.23 16.28
C SER A 200 -10.60 -0.59 17.01
N ILE A 201 -9.50 -0.33 16.30
CA ILE A 201 -8.31 0.31 16.84
C ILE A 201 -8.51 1.84 16.85
N PRO A 202 -8.46 2.50 18.01
CA PRO A 202 -8.63 3.95 18.09
C PRO A 202 -7.61 4.69 17.23
N GLY A 203 -8.10 5.58 16.36
CA GLY A 203 -7.27 6.33 15.40
C GLY A 203 -7.17 5.68 14.01
N ILE A 204 -7.81 4.53 13.78
CA ILE A 204 -7.97 3.90 12.47
C ILE A 204 -9.44 3.94 12.09
N GLY A 205 -9.77 4.64 11.00
CA GLY A 205 -11.14 4.80 10.50
C GLY A 205 -11.30 4.28 9.07
N ARG A 206 -12.50 4.52 8.49
CA ARG A 206 -12.87 4.04 7.15
C ARG A 206 -11.84 4.36 6.06
N TRP A 207 -11.30 5.58 6.05
CA TRP A 207 -10.29 6.00 5.07
C TRP A 207 -9.03 5.13 5.16
N THR A 208 -8.47 4.95 6.36
CA THR A 208 -7.29 4.08 6.55
C THR A 208 -7.60 2.63 6.25
N SER A 209 -8.82 2.15 6.57
CA SER A 209 -9.25 0.81 6.20
C SER A 209 -9.25 0.61 4.69
N ALA A 210 -9.87 1.52 3.94
CA ALA A 210 -9.91 1.48 2.48
C ALA A 210 -8.51 1.48 1.87
N GLU A 211 -7.62 2.37 2.31
CA GLU A 211 -6.23 2.42 1.82
C GLU A 211 -5.48 1.09 2.02
N VAL A 212 -5.78 0.37 3.11
CA VAL A 212 -5.19 -0.94 3.40
C VAL A 212 -5.86 -2.04 2.57
N ARG A 213 -7.19 -2.05 2.48
CA ARG A 213 -7.97 -3.03 1.71
C ARG A 213 -7.56 -3.02 0.23
N VAL A 214 -7.47 -1.84 -0.40
CA VAL A 214 -7.02 -1.73 -1.80
C VAL A 214 -5.63 -2.34 -2.02
N ARG A 215 -4.66 -2.07 -1.12
CA ARG A 215 -3.26 -2.48 -1.33
C ARG A 215 -2.93 -3.90 -0.87
N ALA A 216 -3.50 -4.31 0.25
CA ALA A 216 -3.21 -5.59 0.88
C ALA A 216 -4.18 -6.68 0.42
N LEU A 217 -5.47 -6.37 0.29
CA LEU A 217 -6.49 -7.35 -0.06
C LEU A 217 -6.80 -7.34 -1.56
N GLY A 218 -6.55 -6.22 -2.26
CA GLY A 218 -6.92 -6.04 -3.67
C GLY A 218 -8.40 -5.71 -3.84
N ASP A 219 -9.00 -5.09 -2.82
CA ASP A 219 -10.42 -4.76 -2.78
C ASP A 219 -10.72 -3.60 -3.75
N ALA A 220 -11.44 -3.90 -4.82
CA ALA A 220 -11.83 -2.94 -5.85
C ALA A 220 -12.89 -1.94 -5.36
N ASP A 221 -13.65 -2.30 -4.33
CA ASP A 221 -14.76 -1.52 -3.78
C ASP A 221 -14.35 -0.70 -2.54
N ALA A 222 -13.07 -0.77 -2.16
CA ALA A 222 -12.50 -0.02 -1.05
C ALA A 222 -12.25 1.45 -1.42
N VAL A 223 -13.32 2.25 -1.44
CA VAL A 223 -13.27 3.69 -1.68
C VAL A 223 -12.82 4.43 -0.41
N SER A 224 -11.80 5.27 -0.55
CA SER A 224 -11.22 6.08 0.55
C SER A 224 -12.08 7.29 0.90
N PHE A 225 -13.30 7.05 1.38
CA PHE A 225 -14.19 8.12 1.86
C PHE A 225 -13.54 8.95 2.96
N GLY A 226 -13.66 10.27 2.86
CA GLY A 226 -13.03 11.25 3.74
C GLY A 226 -11.63 11.67 3.29
N ASP A 227 -11.18 11.19 2.14
CA ASP A 227 -10.03 11.74 1.44
C ASP A 227 -10.32 13.17 0.98
N TYR A 228 -9.30 14.02 1.01
CA TYR A 228 -9.44 15.44 0.68
C TYR A 228 -9.79 15.70 -0.80
N HIS A 229 -9.42 14.78 -1.69
CA HIS A 229 -9.58 14.95 -3.14
C HIS A 229 -10.57 13.95 -3.76
N VAL A 230 -10.66 12.73 -3.26
CA VAL A 230 -11.42 11.63 -3.92
C VAL A 230 -12.87 12.01 -4.22
N ALA A 231 -13.63 12.50 -3.22
CA ALA A 231 -15.02 12.87 -3.42
C ALA A 231 -15.20 13.93 -4.51
N LYS A 232 -14.37 14.98 -4.48
CA LYS A 232 -14.42 16.05 -5.47
C LYS A 232 -14.10 15.54 -6.87
N ASP A 233 -12.99 14.82 -7.00
CA ASP A 233 -12.45 14.41 -8.30
C ASP A 233 -13.34 13.34 -8.96
N VAL A 234 -13.85 12.38 -8.19
CA VAL A 234 -14.69 11.29 -8.72
C VAL A 234 -16.08 11.80 -9.09
N ASN A 235 -16.72 12.62 -8.24
CA ASN A 235 -18.00 13.25 -8.59
C ASN A 235 -17.86 14.07 -9.87
N TRP A 236 -16.81 14.89 -9.98
CA TRP A 236 -16.58 15.69 -11.18
C TRP A 236 -16.36 14.82 -12.42
N ALA A 237 -15.55 13.76 -12.30
CA ALA A 237 -15.27 12.85 -13.40
C ALA A 237 -16.52 12.11 -13.88
N LEU A 238 -17.41 11.69 -12.97
CA LEU A 238 -18.59 10.89 -13.32
C LEU A 238 -19.81 11.72 -13.71
N THR A 239 -19.98 12.90 -13.11
CA THR A 239 -21.20 13.71 -13.25
C THR A 239 -20.97 15.08 -13.88
N GLY A 240 -19.73 15.57 -13.89
CA GLY A 240 -19.40 16.95 -14.28
C GLY A 240 -19.70 17.99 -13.19
N GLU A 241 -20.04 17.56 -11.97
CA GLU A 241 -20.37 18.42 -10.84
C GLU A 241 -19.47 18.11 -9.63
N GLU A 242 -19.15 19.13 -8.82
CA GLU A 242 -18.45 18.91 -7.55
C GLU A 242 -19.42 18.28 -6.53
N GLY A 243 -18.94 17.32 -5.73
CA GLY A 243 -19.74 16.65 -4.69
C GLY A 243 -18.89 16.20 -3.50
N ASP A 244 -19.55 15.94 -2.38
CA ASP A 244 -18.94 15.42 -1.15
C ASP A 244 -19.02 13.88 -1.07
N ASP A 245 -18.63 13.32 0.08
CA ASP A 245 -18.64 11.87 0.33
C ASP A 245 -20.05 11.26 0.20
N ASP A 246 -21.09 11.97 0.63
CA ASP A 246 -22.47 11.48 0.58
C ASP A 246 -22.92 11.39 -0.88
N ARG A 247 -22.62 12.43 -1.68
CA ARG A 247 -22.88 12.41 -3.12
C ARG A 247 -22.06 11.35 -3.84
N LEU A 248 -20.79 11.16 -3.44
CA LEU A 248 -19.94 10.10 -4.01
C LEU A 248 -20.57 8.73 -3.77
N ALA A 249 -21.09 8.46 -2.57
CA ALA A 249 -21.74 7.18 -2.27
C ALA A 249 -22.95 6.94 -3.18
N GLU A 250 -23.81 7.95 -3.39
CA GLU A 250 -24.96 7.85 -4.30
C GLU A 250 -24.55 7.59 -5.76
N VAL A 251 -23.40 8.12 -6.20
CA VAL A 251 -22.92 7.98 -7.59
C VAL A 251 -22.33 6.59 -7.85
N LEU A 252 -21.91 5.88 -6.80
CA LEU A 252 -21.29 4.56 -6.89
C LEU A 252 -22.26 3.38 -6.67
N GLU A 253 -23.50 3.65 -6.25
CA GLU A 253 -24.61 2.66 -6.19
C GLU A 253 -25.31 2.47 -7.55
#